data_AF-A0A645BGG0-F1
#
_entry.id   AF-A0A645BGG0-F1
#
_cell.length_a   1.000
_cell.length_b   1.000
_cell.length_c   1.000
_cell.angle_alpha   90.00
_cell.angle_beta   90.00
_cell.angle_gamma   90.00
#
_symmetry.space_group_name_H-M   'P 1'
#
loop_
_entity.id
_entity.type
_entity.pdbx_description
1 polymer ?
#
loop_
_entity_poly.entity_id
_entity_poly.type
_entity_poly.pdbx_seq_one_letter_code
_entity_poly.pdbx_strand_id
1 'polypeptide(L)'
;MEVYADNNIYYGPAKAANAGGVATSALEMAQNSAHSHWTFEEVDGKLQAIMANIFKTAEKTAEEYGIPGNYLAGANIAAFVQVADAMIYQGLV
;
A
#
# COMPACT_ATOMS: atom_id res chain seq x y z
N MET A 1 -3.50 16.40 -11.53
CA MET A 1 -4.21 15.10 -11.58
C MET A 1 -5.21 15.10 -12.71
N GLU A 2 -6.03 16.14 -12.83
CA GLU A 2 -6.97 16.34 -13.94
C GLU A 2 -6.30 16.12 -15.30
N VAL A 3 -5.15 16.76 -15.57
CA VAL A 3 -4.38 16.52 -16.80
C VAL A 3 -4.08 15.04 -17.08
N TYR A 4 -3.78 14.22 -16.07
CA TYR A 4 -3.55 12.79 -16.27
C TYR A 4 -4.86 12.04 -16.56
N ALA A 5 -5.92 12.35 -15.79
CA ALA A 5 -7.24 11.74 -15.95
C ALA A 5 -7.87 12.09 -17.31
N ASP A 6 -7.84 13.37 -17.69
CA ASP A 6 -8.40 13.90 -18.94
C ASP A 6 -7.70 13.34 -20.18
N ASN A 7 -6.45 12.86 -20.03
CA ASN A 7 -5.66 12.26 -21.11
C ASN A 7 -5.55 10.73 -21.01
N ASN A 8 -6.35 10.09 -20.14
CA ASN A 8 -6.35 8.64 -19.93
C ASN A 8 -4.96 8.07 -19.59
N ILE A 9 -4.17 8.82 -18.82
CA ILE A 9 -2.84 8.42 -18.33
C ILE A 9 -2.99 7.85 -16.93
N TYR A 10 -2.54 6.61 -16.74
CA TYR A 10 -2.49 6.01 -15.41
C TYR A 10 -1.56 6.79 -14.47
N TYR A 11 -2.08 7.11 -13.29
CA TYR A 11 -1.35 7.84 -12.26
C TYR A 11 -1.03 6.94 -11.07
N GLY A 12 0.25 6.69 -10.83
CA GLY A 12 0.75 5.98 -9.64
C GLY A 12 0.91 6.94 -8.46
N PRO A 13 0.06 6.88 -7.42
CA PRO A 13 0.16 7.81 -6.30
C PRO A 13 1.41 7.52 -5.46
N ALA A 14 2.12 8.57 -5.04
CA ALA A 14 3.39 8.45 -4.32
C ALA A 14 3.28 7.52 -3.10
N LYS A 15 2.27 7.70 -2.24
CA LYS A 15 2.03 6.86 -1.05
C LYS A 15 1.97 5.36 -1.29
N ALA A 16 1.63 4.93 -2.52
CA ALA A 16 1.62 3.54 -2.91
C ALA A 16 2.93 3.17 -3.62
N ALA A 17 3.31 3.96 -4.64
CA ALA A 17 4.47 3.65 -5.49
C ALA A 17 5.81 3.69 -4.76
N ASN A 18 5.97 4.55 -3.75
CA ASN A 18 7.22 4.70 -2.98
C ASN A 18 7.17 4.02 -1.60
N ALA A 19 6.09 3.29 -1.29
CA ALA A 19 5.92 2.60 0.00
C ALA A 19 6.99 1.53 0.27
N GLY A 20 7.72 1.11 -0.78
CA GLY A 20 8.76 0.09 -0.67
C GLY A 20 9.82 0.38 0.39
N GLY A 21 10.22 1.65 0.58
CA GLY A 21 11.20 2.00 1.60
C GLY A 21 10.69 1.78 3.04
N VAL A 22 9.43 2.12 3.31
CA VAL A 22 8.82 1.85 4.62
C VAL A 22 8.55 0.36 4.79
N ALA A 23 8.15 -0.32 3.72
CA ALA A 23 7.96 -1.78 3.73
C ALA A 23 9.27 -2.52 4.07
N THR A 24 10.41 -2.14 3.49
CA THR A 24 11.69 -2.75 3.84
C THR A 24 12.12 -2.45 5.27
N SER A 25 11.82 -1.26 5.81
CA SER A 25 12.02 -0.98 7.25
C SER A 25 11.17 -1.90 8.14
N ALA A 26 9.93 -2.20 7.76
CA ALA A 26 9.11 -3.17 8.50
C ALA A 26 9.69 -4.61 8.41
N LEU A 27 10.27 -4.98 7.26
CA LEU A 27 10.98 -6.26 7.12
C LEU A 27 12.26 -6.31 7.98
N GLU A 28 12.97 -5.20 8.11
CA GLU A 28 14.12 -5.07 9.02
C GLU A 28 13.69 -5.24 10.48
N MET A 29 12.61 -4.59 10.91
CA MET A 29 12.05 -4.75 12.25
C MET A 29 11.64 -6.21 12.54
N ALA A 30 11.03 -6.89 11.56
CA ALA A 30 10.65 -8.30 11.68
C ALA A 30 11.88 -9.21 11.85
N GLN A 31 12.94 -8.99 11.06
CA GLN A 31 14.21 -9.71 11.19
C GLN A 31 14.85 -9.50 12.57
N ASN A 32 14.89 -8.25 13.05
CA ASN A 32 15.43 -7.91 14.36
C ASN A 32 14.66 -8.58 15.49
N SER A 33 13.32 -8.57 15.43
CA SER A 33 12.47 -9.22 16.43
C SER A 33 12.61 -10.74 16.45
N ALA A 34 12.94 -11.35 15.31
CA ALA A 34 13.08 -12.80 15.18
C ALA A 34 14.54 -13.29 15.36
N HIS A 35 15.50 -12.37 15.56
CA HIS A 35 16.94 -12.66 15.53
C HIS A 35 17.36 -13.46 14.28
N SER A 36 16.75 -13.15 13.13
CA SER A 36 17.00 -13.82 11.86
C SER A 36 17.57 -12.85 10.83
N HIS A 37 18.41 -13.35 9.93
CA HIS A 37 18.87 -12.60 8.76
C HIS A 37 18.40 -13.29 7.49
N TRP A 38 17.76 -12.55 6.61
CA TRP A 38 17.30 -13.04 5.31
C TRP A 38 18.30 -12.67 4.21
N THR A 39 18.32 -13.47 3.15
CA THR A 39 19.11 -13.13 1.95
C THR A 39 18.47 -11.96 1.21
N PHE A 40 19.21 -11.38 0.27
CA PHE A 40 18.70 -10.33 -0.59
C PHE A 40 17.46 -10.80 -1.37
N GLU A 41 17.50 -12.02 -1.91
CA GLU A 41 16.42 -12.61 -2.70
C GLU A 41 15.15 -12.83 -1.88
N GLU A 42 15.30 -13.21 -0.60
CA GLU A 42 14.16 -13.35 0.32
C GLU A 42 13.52 -12.00 0.64
N VAL A 43 14.33 -10.96 0.88
CA VAL A 43 13.84 -9.59 1.13
C VAL A 43 13.16 -9.04 -0.13
N ASP A 44 13.79 -9.18 -1.29
CA ASP A 44 13.25 -8.71 -2.56
C ASP A 44 11.94 -9.43 -2.92
N GLY A 45 11.88 -10.75 -2.75
CA GLY A 45 10.65 -11.52 -2.97
C GLY A 45 9.50 -11.06 -2.06
N LYS A 46 9.78 -10.76 -0.79
CA LYS A 46 8.79 -10.18 0.15
C LYS A 46 8.39 -8.77 -0.27
N LEU A 47 9.34 -7.93 -0.67
CA LEU A 47 9.07 -6.57 -1.13
C LEU A 47 8.18 -6.56 -2.38
N GLN A 48 8.49 -7.39 -3.38
CA GLN A 48 7.68 -7.54 -4.59
C GLN A 48 6.24 -7.96 -4.25
N ALA A 49 6.08 -8.93 -3.33
CA ALA A 49 4.76 -9.35 -2.86
C ALA A 49 4.00 -8.21 -2.16
N ILE A 50 4.67 -7.44 -1.31
CA ILE A 50 4.08 -6.27 -0.64
C ILE A 50 3.63 -5.22 -1.67
N MET A 51 4.49 -4.85 -2.61
CA MET A 51 4.17 -3.84 -3.63
C MET A 51 3.02 -4.30 -4.55
N ALA A 52 2.99 -5.58 -4.92
CA ALA A 52 1.87 -6.15 -5.67
C ALA A 52 0.55 -6.11 -4.88
N ASN A 53 0.60 -6.38 -3.57
CA ASN A 53 -0.58 -6.29 -2.71
C ASN A 53 -1.06 -4.84 -2.55
N ILE A 54 -0.15 -3.86 -2.43
CA ILE A 54 -0.50 -2.44 -2.39
C ILE A 54 -1.24 -2.04 -3.67
N PHE A 55 -0.74 -2.45 -4.84
CA PHE A 55 -1.39 -2.17 -6.12
C PHE A 55 -2.78 -2.80 -6.19
N LYS A 56 -2.90 -4.11 -5.91
CA LYS A 56 -4.18 -4.84 -5.93
C LYS A 56 -5.20 -4.24 -4.97
N THR A 57 -4.75 -3.80 -3.79
CA THR A 57 -5.62 -3.15 -2.80
C THR A 57 -6.15 -1.82 -3.35
N ALA A 58 -5.28 -0.98 -3.91
CA ALA A 58 -5.71 0.28 -4.50
C ALA A 58 -6.67 0.07 -5.69
N GLU A 59 -6.40 -0.89 -6.57
CA GLU A 59 -7.27 -1.26 -7.69
C GLU A 59 -8.64 -1.73 -7.19
N LYS A 60 -8.67 -2.76 -6.33
CA LYS A 60 -9.91 -3.32 -5.79
C LYS A 60 -10.73 -2.28 -5.03
N THR A 61 -10.12 -1.46 -4.19
CA THR A 61 -10.84 -0.40 -3.46
C THR A 61 -11.38 0.66 -4.41
N ALA A 62 -10.67 1.01 -5.48
CA ALA A 62 -11.19 1.93 -6.47
C ALA A 62 -12.43 1.36 -7.19
N GLU A 63 -12.42 0.06 -7.50
CA GLU A 63 -13.59 -0.65 -8.06
C GLU A 63 -14.78 -0.68 -7.08
N GLU A 64 -14.54 -1.05 -5.82
CA GLU A 64 -15.58 -1.14 -4.76
C GLU A 64 -16.30 0.20 -4.53
N TYR A 65 -15.59 1.31 -4.73
CA TYR A 65 -16.12 2.67 -4.56
C TYR A 65 -16.60 3.30 -5.88
N GLY A 66 -16.70 2.52 -6.96
CA GLY A 66 -17.29 2.96 -8.23
C GLY A 66 -16.42 3.91 -9.05
N ILE A 67 -15.11 3.93 -8.81
CA ILE A 67 -14.12 4.80 -9.48
C ILE A 67 -12.94 3.99 -10.05
N PRO A 68 -13.21 2.94 -10.86
CA PRO A 68 -12.17 2.03 -11.37
C PRO A 68 -11.06 2.78 -12.12
N GLY A 69 -9.82 2.32 -11.97
CA GLY A 69 -8.64 2.96 -12.53
C GLY A 69 -8.14 4.20 -11.78
N ASN A 70 -8.91 4.73 -10.80
CA ASN A 70 -8.45 5.81 -9.93
C ASN A 70 -7.65 5.27 -8.73
N TYR A 71 -6.41 4.85 -8.99
CA TYR A 71 -5.54 4.28 -7.96
C TYR A 71 -5.20 5.27 -6.83
N LEU A 72 -5.22 6.58 -7.08
CA LEU A 72 -5.04 7.56 -6.02
C LEU A 72 -6.17 7.51 -5.01
N ALA A 73 -7.41 7.49 -5.48
CA ALA A 73 -8.58 7.40 -4.62
C ALA A 73 -8.63 6.04 -3.92
N GLY A 74 -8.39 4.94 -4.64
CA GLY A 74 -8.31 3.60 -4.07
C GLY A 74 -7.28 3.49 -2.94
N ALA A 75 -6.04 3.96 -3.17
CA ALA A 75 -4.99 3.95 -2.15
C ALA A 75 -5.32 4.83 -0.93
N ASN A 76 -5.98 5.98 -1.14
CA ASN A 76 -6.45 6.84 -0.05
C ASN A 76 -7.49 6.16 0.83
N ILE A 77 -8.54 5.62 0.17
CA ILE A 77 -9.67 5.01 0.85
C ILE A 77 -9.20 3.79 1.62
N ALA A 78 -8.41 2.91 0.99
CA ALA A 78 -7.90 1.70 1.63
C ALA A 78 -7.11 2.00 2.90
N ALA A 79 -6.14 2.93 2.82
CA ALA A 79 -5.32 3.31 3.97
C ALA A 79 -6.15 3.98 5.07
N PHE A 80 -7.10 4.86 4.69
CA PHE A 80 -7.97 5.52 5.64
C PHE A 80 -8.87 4.53 6.38
N VAL A 81 -9.56 3.65 5.66
CA VAL A 81 -10.46 2.63 6.23
C VAL A 81 -9.69 1.72 7.18
N GLN A 82 -8.51 1.24 6.79
CA GLN A 82 -7.68 0.39 7.66
C GLN A 82 -7.34 1.06 8.99
N VAL A 83 -6.96 2.34 8.98
CA VAL A 83 -6.65 3.09 10.21
C VAL A 83 -7.91 3.41 11.01
N ALA A 84 -8.97 3.86 10.34
CA ALA A 84 -10.24 4.20 10.98
C ALA A 84 -10.84 2.98 11.69
N ASP A 85 -10.84 1.81 11.05
CA ASP A 85 -11.29 0.56 11.65
C ASP A 85 -10.45 0.22 12.89
N ALA A 86 -9.11 0.32 12.80
CA ALA A 86 -8.23 0.07 13.94
C ALA A 86 -8.50 1.03 15.12
N MET A 87 -8.76 2.32 14.84
CA MET A 87 -9.13 3.30 15.86
C MET A 87 -10.48 2.95 16.51
N ILE A 88 -11.48 2.57 15.72
CA ILE A 88 -12.79 2.13 16.24
C ILE A 88 -12.63 0.91 17.14
N TYR A 89 -11.81 -0.07 16.74
CA TYR A 89 -11.55 -1.28 17.54
C TYR A 89 -10.82 -0.99 18.85
N GLN A 90 -9.91 -0.01 18.88
CA GLN A 90 -9.20 0.38 20.10
C GLN A 90 -10.07 1.20 21.06
N GLY A 91 -11.17 1.78 20.57
CA GLY A 91 -12.06 2.62 21.37
C GLY A 91 -11.46 4.00 21.64
N LEU A 92 -11.94 4.66 22.71
CA LEU A 92 -11.43 5.96 23.14
C LEU A 92 -10.20 5.73 24.05
N VAL A 93 -9.00 5.99 23.50
CA VAL A 93 -7.70 5.86 24.15
C VAL A 93 -6.91 7.16 24.16
#